data_AF-A0A9D1VPX2-F1
#
_entry.id   AF-A0A9D1VPX2-F1
#
_cell.length_a   1.000
_cell.length_b   1.000
_cell.length_c   1.000
_cell.angle_alpha   90.00
_cell.angle_beta   90.00
_cell.angle_gamma   90.00
#
_symmetry.space_group_name_H-M   'P 1'
#
loop_
_entity.id
_entity.type
_entity.pdbx_description
1 polymer ?
#
loop_
_entity_poly.entity_id
_entity_poly.type
_entity_poly.pdbx_seq_one_letter_code
_entity_poly.pdbx_strand_id
1 'polypeptide(L)'
;MKTQRLTQSQKLMVFVLTMSLYGLATLFTELIPSFQVGIVEFSVEYFLFIPLVLAMLFDPMSAALGAATGELVFSEIMLGQFGGLGELEKFITVTIGVYIAGRLVRNPKNRKMVGIAAISGVAIQQILGMIVDILKVQFAVQDFEAVPGLPQSVFATEGFACLNDIVFSGILFCMLPTLFLVPKLYGKIEPLLGMEPRTEKTALDPIGLKVLVCSLAAFAVAIASEMLAESGMSLIDWEASWAESGTAMAAGMAVAAAVAIIAILVIKKKADSAAERV
;
A
#
# COMPACT_ATOMS: atom_id res chain seq x y z
N MET A 1 -28.52 14.32 -9.12
CA MET A 1 -27.90 13.00 -9.36
C MET A 1 -28.03 12.18 -8.09
N LYS A 2 -28.48 10.92 -8.15
CA LYS A 2 -28.51 10.03 -6.97
C LYS A 2 -27.09 9.50 -6.76
N THR A 3 -26.33 10.13 -5.86
CA THR A 3 -25.09 9.55 -5.34
C THR A 3 -25.48 8.26 -4.61
N GLN A 4 -24.98 7.11 -5.06
CA GLN A 4 -25.19 5.88 -4.33
C GLN A 4 -24.46 5.99 -2.99
N ARG A 5 -25.22 6.23 -1.92
CA ARG A 5 -24.70 6.16 -0.57
C ARG A 5 -24.68 4.69 -0.18
N LEU A 6 -23.49 4.08 -0.21
CA LEU A 6 -23.27 2.78 0.42
C LEU A 6 -23.73 2.85 1.87
N THR A 7 -24.32 1.76 2.35
CA THR A 7 -24.66 1.61 3.77
C THR A 7 -23.38 1.59 4.61
N GLN A 8 -23.48 1.92 5.89
CA GLN A 8 -22.33 1.84 6.80
C GLN A 8 -21.74 0.42 6.83
N SER A 9 -22.59 -0.61 6.81
CA SER A 9 -22.15 -2.02 6.76
C SER A 9 -21.37 -2.33 5.48
N GLN A 10 -21.78 -1.80 4.32
CA GLN A 10 -21.05 -1.97 3.06
C GLN A 10 -19.68 -1.28 3.09
N LYS A 11 -19.61 -0.08 3.65
CA LYS A 11 -18.33 0.62 3.86
C LYS A 11 -17.40 -0.18 4.77
N LEU A 12 -17.94 -0.75 5.84
CA LEU A 12 -17.18 -1.60 6.75
C LEU A 12 -16.71 -2.90 6.07
N MET A 13 -17.52 -3.51 5.21
CA MET A 13 -17.08 -4.67 4.42
C MET A 13 -15.92 -4.32 3.47
N VAL A 14 -15.99 -3.19 2.78
CA VAL A 14 -14.90 -2.73 1.89
C VAL A 14 -13.63 -2.45 2.71
N PHE A 15 -13.79 -1.81 3.87
CA PHE A 15 -12.69 -1.55 4.79
C PHE A 15 -12.01 -2.85 5.23
N VAL A 16 -12.78 -3.82 5.75
CA VAL A 16 -12.24 -5.11 6.22
C VAL A 16 -11.61 -5.90 5.07
N LEU A 17 -12.27 -5.95 3.91
CA LEU A 17 -11.74 -6.63 2.73
C LEU A 17 -10.39 -6.05 2.31
N THR A 18 -10.29 -4.71 2.24
CA THR A 18 -9.06 -4.04 1.81
C THR A 18 -7.97 -4.20 2.87
N MET A 19 -8.32 -4.07 4.14
CA MET A 19 -7.42 -4.32 5.27
C MET A 19 -6.81 -5.72 5.22
N SER A 20 -7.63 -6.76 5.07
CA SER A 20 -7.14 -8.14 5.04
C SER A 20 -6.31 -8.43 3.78
N LEU A 21 -6.78 -8.02 2.60
CA LEU A 21 -6.09 -8.33 1.35
C LEU A 21 -4.76 -7.60 1.23
N TYR A 22 -4.73 -6.31 1.55
CA TYR A 22 -3.52 -5.52 1.45
C TYR A 22 -2.56 -5.83 2.60
N GLY A 23 -3.03 -5.99 3.84
CA GLY A 23 -2.17 -6.38 4.97
C GLY A 23 -1.52 -7.75 4.79
N LEU A 24 -2.24 -8.74 4.24
CA LEU A 24 -1.60 -10.01 3.88
C LEU A 24 -0.61 -9.85 2.73
N ALA A 25 -0.91 -9.00 1.76
CA ALA A 25 -0.01 -8.73 0.65
C ALA A 25 1.28 -8.06 1.09
N THR A 26 1.22 -7.12 2.04
CA THR A 26 2.41 -6.45 2.59
C THR A 26 3.29 -7.45 3.34
N LEU A 27 2.70 -8.32 4.18
CA LEU A 27 3.44 -9.43 4.79
C LEU A 27 4.18 -10.30 3.78
N PHE A 28 3.56 -10.59 2.62
CA PHE A 28 4.22 -11.35 1.58
C PHE A 28 5.34 -10.56 0.88
N THR A 29 5.16 -9.26 0.65
CA THR A 29 6.18 -8.44 -0.01
C THR A 29 7.39 -8.17 0.86
N GLU A 30 7.22 -8.03 2.18
CA GLU A 30 8.33 -7.91 3.14
C GLU A 30 9.24 -9.15 3.17
N LEU A 31 8.71 -10.32 2.77
CA LEU A 31 9.50 -11.55 2.64
C LEU A 31 10.26 -11.65 1.30
N ILE A 32 9.98 -10.78 0.33
CA ILE A 32 10.62 -10.79 -0.99
C ILE A 32 11.88 -9.91 -0.92
N PRO A 33 13.07 -10.44 -1.24
CA PRO A 33 14.28 -9.63 -1.24
C PRO A 33 14.26 -8.60 -2.39
N SER A 34 14.77 -7.39 -2.14
CA SER A 34 15.04 -6.42 -3.20
C SER A 34 16.30 -6.82 -3.99
N PHE A 35 16.28 -6.59 -5.29
CA PHE A 35 17.41 -6.91 -6.17
C PHE A 35 18.07 -5.64 -6.68
N GLN A 36 19.33 -5.43 -6.33
CA GLN A 36 20.10 -4.28 -6.81
C GLN A 36 20.86 -4.65 -8.09
N VAL A 37 20.59 -3.93 -9.18
CA VAL A 37 21.31 -4.08 -10.45
C VAL A 37 21.96 -2.74 -10.79
N GLY A 38 23.22 -2.56 -10.38
CA GLY A 38 23.95 -1.30 -10.55
C GLY A 38 23.43 -0.22 -9.60
N ILE A 39 23.07 0.96 -10.14
CA ILE A 39 22.53 2.10 -9.36
C ILE A 39 21.00 1.95 -9.16
N VAL A 40 20.37 1.01 -9.87
CA VAL A 40 18.91 0.81 -9.83
C VAL A 40 18.57 -0.31 -8.86
N GLU A 41 17.74 0.01 -7.87
CA GLU A 41 17.13 -0.97 -7.00
C GLU A 41 15.79 -1.42 -7.60
N PHE A 42 15.64 -2.72 -7.81
CA PHE A 42 14.36 -3.33 -8.11
C PHE A 42 13.75 -3.80 -6.80
N SER A 43 13.08 -2.88 -6.12
CA SER A 43 12.19 -3.23 -5.03
C SER A 43 10.83 -3.56 -5.62
N VAL A 44 10.20 -4.65 -5.15
CA VAL A 44 8.76 -4.81 -5.35
C VAL A 44 8.12 -3.87 -4.33
N GLU A 45 8.08 -2.58 -4.66
CA GLU A 45 7.31 -1.68 -3.83
C GLU A 45 5.89 -2.22 -3.80
N TYR A 46 5.50 -2.54 -2.57
CA TYR A 46 4.18 -2.82 -2.01
C TYR A 46 3.12 -3.00 -3.07
N PHE A 47 2.39 -4.12 -3.01
CA PHE A 47 1.29 -4.43 -3.93
C PHE A 47 0.09 -3.46 -3.81
N LEU A 48 0.33 -2.16 -3.97
CA LEU A 48 -0.57 -1.00 -3.94
C LEU A 48 -1.62 -1.10 -5.04
N PHE A 49 -1.36 -1.91 -6.07
CA PHE A 49 -2.38 -2.26 -7.04
C PHE A 49 -3.64 -2.85 -6.38
N ILE A 50 -3.50 -3.60 -5.27
CA ILE A 50 -4.62 -4.23 -4.55
C ILE A 50 -5.57 -3.16 -4.00
N PRO A 51 -5.12 -2.27 -3.09
CA PRO A 51 -5.99 -1.22 -2.56
C PRO A 51 -6.43 -0.23 -3.64
N LEU A 52 -5.62 0.03 -4.67
CA LEU A 52 -6.04 0.85 -5.81
C LEU A 52 -7.18 0.23 -6.61
N VAL A 53 -7.10 -1.06 -6.94
CA VAL A 53 -8.18 -1.79 -7.63
C VAL A 53 -9.47 -1.69 -6.80
N LEU A 54 -9.38 -1.93 -5.49
CA LEU A 54 -10.52 -1.86 -4.59
C LEU A 54 -11.08 -0.44 -4.48
N ALA A 55 -10.23 0.59 -4.38
CA ALA A 55 -10.64 1.99 -4.33
C ALA A 55 -11.28 2.48 -5.65
N MET A 56 -10.86 1.93 -6.79
CA MET A 56 -11.44 2.24 -8.11
C MET A 56 -12.81 1.58 -8.32
N LEU A 57 -13.05 0.41 -7.72
CA LEU A 57 -14.29 -0.36 -7.86
C LEU A 57 -15.31 -0.04 -6.77
N PHE A 58 -14.86 0.26 -5.55
CA PHE A 58 -15.67 0.53 -4.37
C PHE A 58 -15.60 1.99 -3.90
N ASP A 59 -15.96 2.24 -2.63
CA ASP A 59 -15.78 3.53 -1.95
C ASP A 59 -14.28 3.76 -1.65
N PRO A 60 -13.67 4.81 -2.25
CA PRO A 60 -12.24 5.06 -2.11
C PRO A 60 -11.79 5.31 -0.67
N MET A 61 -12.62 5.91 0.19
CA MET A 61 -12.23 6.23 1.55
C MET A 61 -12.14 4.96 2.40
N SER A 62 -13.15 4.10 2.30
CA SER A 62 -13.16 2.81 2.99
C SER A 62 -12.00 1.92 2.54
N ALA A 63 -11.70 1.89 1.23
CA ALA A 63 -10.57 1.14 0.72
C ALA A 63 -9.22 1.72 1.19
N ALA A 64 -9.02 3.03 1.08
CA ALA A 64 -7.77 3.68 1.48
C ALA A 64 -7.46 3.52 2.97
N LEU A 65 -8.45 3.77 3.85
CA LEU A 65 -8.27 3.56 5.30
C LEU A 65 -8.09 2.09 5.64
N GLY A 66 -8.80 1.19 4.94
CA GLY A 66 -8.63 -0.25 5.10
C GLY A 66 -7.21 -0.66 4.76
N ALA A 67 -6.67 -0.18 3.65
CA ALA A 67 -5.31 -0.45 3.21
C ALA A 67 -4.29 0.00 4.27
N ALA A 68 -4.32 1.27 4.65
CA ALA A 68 -3.38 1.82 5.65
C ALA A 68 -3.47 1.09 6.99
N THR A 69 -4.67 0.69 7.41
CA THR A 69 -4.87 -0.10 8.63
C THR A 69 -4.33 -1.52 8.48
N GLY A 70 -4.54 -2.15 7.32
CA GLY A 70 -4.05 -3.49 7.02
C GLY A 70 -2.53 -3.53 7.05
N GLU A 71 -1.89 -2.56 6.41
CA GLU A 71 -0.45 -2.41 6.42
C GLU A 71 0.09 -2.21 7.85
N LEU A 72 -0.49 -1.29 8.63
CA LEU A 72 -0.09 -1.08 10.03
C LEU A 72 -0.21 -2.36 10.87
N VAL A 73 -1.34 -3.06 10.78
CA VAL A 73 -1.61 -4.24 11.61
C VAL A 73 -0.74 -5.43 11.19
N PHE A 74 -0.65 -5.70 9.89
CA PHE A 74 -0.02 -6.92 9.39
C PHE A 74 1.46 -6.73 9.06
N SER A 75 1.90 -5.57 8.58
CA SER A 75 3.32 -5.29 8.34
C SER A 75 4.01 -4.91 9.64
N GLU A 76 3.49 -3.92 10.37
CA GLU A 76 4.26 -3.30 11.44
C GLU A 76 4.05 -4.02 12.78
N ILE A 77 2.80 -4.15 13.22
CA ILE A 77 2.48 -4.82 14.50
C ILE A 77 2.75 -6.32 14.42
N MET A 78 2.38 -7.00 13.34
CA MET A 78 2.56 -8.44 13.28
C MET A 78 4.02 -8.86 13.09
N LEU A 79 4.86 -8.10 12.39
CA LEU A 79 6.31 -8.37 12.32
C LEU A 79 7.06 -7.85 13.55
N GLY A 80 6.39 -7.04 14.38
CA GLY A 80 6.93 -6.50 15.62
C GLY A 80 8.04 -5.49 15.42
N GLN A 81 7.85 -4.66 14.41
CA GLN A 81 8.67 -3.50 14.06
C GLN A 81 7.86 -2.20 14.21
N PHE A 82 6.84 -2.18 15.06
CA PHE A 82 5.91 -1.06 15.14
C PHE A 82 6.58 0.17 15.79
N GLY A 83 6.91 1.16 14.96
CA GLY A 83 7.56 2.42 15.36
C GLY A 83 6.62 3.52 15.89
N GLY A 84 5.41 3.16 16.35
CA GLY A 84 4.52 4.10 17.04
C GLY A 84 4.03 5.26 16.18
N LEU A 85 4.56 6.46 16.47
CA LEU A 85 4.22 7.69 15.74
C LEU A 85 4.83 7.75 14.34
N GLY A 86 5.93 7.03 14.09
CA GLY A 86 6.56 6.97 12.77
C GLY A 86 5.67 6.29 11.73
N GLU A 87 4.90 5.28 12.16
CA GLU A 87 3.97 4.58 11.26
C GLU A 87 2.79 5.46 10.79
N LEU A 88 2.57 6.59 11.45
CA LEU A 88 1.50 7.51 11.10
C LEU A 88 1.78 8.22 9.78
N GLU A 89 3.06 8.43 9.44
CA GLU A 89 3.45 8.95 8.14
C GLU A 89 2.95 8.04 7.02
N LYS A 90 3.40 6.78 7.05
CA LYS A 90 3.04 5.74 6.08
C LYS A 90 1.52 5.55 6.00
N PHE A 91 0.84 5.52 7.15
CA PHE A 91 -0.61 5.41 7.21
C PHE A 91 -1.32 6.54 6.44
N ILE A 92 -0.88 7.79 6.63
CA ILE A 92 -1.50 8.96 6.00
C ILE A 92 -1.15 9.03 4.51
N THR A 93 0.11 8.83 4.13
CA THR A 93 0.55 8.96 2.74
C THR A 93 -0.10 7.91 1.84
N VAL A 94 -0.19 6.66 2.30
CA VAL A 94 -0.93 5.57 1.62
C VAL A 94 -2.42 5.92 1.52
N THR A 95 -3.03 6.39 2.60
CA THR A 95 -4.45 6.79 2.60
C THR A 95 -4.71 7.88 1.55
N ILE A 96 -3.87 8.92 1.49
CA ILE A 96 -4.00 10.03 0.55
C ILE A 96 -3.84 9.54 -0.90
N GLY A 97 -2.77 8.78 -1.18
CA GLY A 97 -2.46 8.28 -2.52
C GLY A 97 -3.58 7.40 -3.08
N VAL A 98 -4.02 6.40 -2.31
CA VAL A 98 -5.09 5.47 -2.71
C VAL A 98 -6.43 6.19 -2.84
N TYR A 99 -6.76 7.10 -1.91
CA TYR A 99 -8.02 7.84 -1.95
C TYR A 99 -8.11 8.74 -3.18
N ILE A 100 -7.06 9.51 -3.47
CA ILE A 100 -7.02 10.41 -4.63
C ILE A 100 -7.12 9.60 -5.92
N ALA A 101 -6.32 8.55 -6.06
CA ALA A 101 -6.33 7.68 -7.25
C ALA A 101 -7.70 6.99 -7.47
N GLY A 102 -8.31 6.46 -6.42
CA GLY A 102 -9.64 5.85 -6.49
C GLY A 102 -10.75 6.84 -6.89
N ARG A 103 -10.55 8.14 -6.63
CA ARG A 103 -11.47 9.20 -7.08
C ARG A 103 -11.22 9.67 -8.51
N LEU A 104 -10.01 9.51 -9.04
CA LEU A 104 -9.69 9.84 -10.44
C LEU A 104 -10.44 8.92 -11.42
N VAL A 105 -10.73 7.68 -11.03
CA VAL A 105 -11.46 6.73 -11.88
C VAL A 105 -12.98 6.91 -11.74
N ARG A 106 -13.60 7.43 -12.81
CA ARG A 106 -15.07 7.53 -12.93
C ARG A 106 -15.67 6.35 -13.67
N ASN A 107 -14.95 5.82 -14.65
CA ASN A 107 -15.36 4.69 -15.45
C ASN A 107 -14.29 3.59 -15.36
N PRO A 108 -14.52 2.54 -14.56
CA PRO A 108 -13.58 1.42 -14.41
C PRO A 108 -13.30 0.66 -15.71
N LYS A 109 -14.14 0.80 -16.75
CA LYS A 109 -13.88 0.21 -18.08
C LYS A 109 -12.91 1.03 -18.92
N ASN A 110 -12.68 2.30 -18.60
CA ASN A 110 -11.76 3.14 -19.33
C ASN A 110 -10.31 2.87 -18.89
N ARG A 111 -9.63 1.98 -19.62
CA ARG A 111 -8.25 1.57 -19.33
C ARG A 111 -7.26 2.74 -19.25
N LYS A 112 -7.41 3.78 -20.08
CA LYS A 112 -6.51 4.94 -20.02
C LYS A 112 -6.62 5.68 -18.69
N MET A 113 -7.86 5.89 -18.23
CA MET A 113 -8.13 6.55 -16.95
C MET A 113 -7.63 5.71 -15.77
N VAL A 114 -7.84 4.39 -15.82
CA VAL A 114 -7.33 3.45 -14.81
C VAL A 114 -5.80 3.49 -14.75
N GLY A 115 -5.11 3.48 -15.89
CA GLY A 115 -3.65 3.54 -15.94
C GLY A 115 -3.09 4.86 -15.41
N ILE A 116 -3.68 5.99 -15.79
CA ILE A 116 -3.30 7.31 -15.25
C ILE A 116 -3.51 7.33 -13.74
N ALA A 117 -4.66 6.89 -13.25
CA ALA A 117 -4.97 6.88 -11.83
C ALA A 117 -4.03 5.97 -11.02
N ALA A 118 -3.63 4.82 -11.57
CA ALA A 118 -2.69 3.92 -10.91
C ALA A 118 -1.33 4.58 -10.70
N ILE A 119 -0.74 5.17 -11.76
CA ILE A 119 0.53 5.89 -11.64
C ILE A 119 0.40 7.13 -10.78
N SER A 120 -0.70 7.87 -10.88
CA SER A 120 -0.93 9.03 -10.01
C SER A 120 -1.01 8.63 -8.54
N GLY A 121 -1.61 7.48 -8.20
CA GLY A 121 -1.64 6.97 -6.83
C GLY A 121 -0.25 6.70 -6.28
N VAL A 122 0.58 5.97 -7.05
CA VAL A 122 1.98 5.70 -6.70
C VAL A 122 2.78 6.98 -6.59
N ALA A 123 2.71 7.85 -7.60
CA ALA A 123 3.44 9.11 -7.61
C ALA A 123 3.07 10.01 -6.43
N ILE A 124 1.79 10.09 -6.07
CA ILE A 124 1.38 10.88 -4.90
C ILE A 124 1.98 10.28 -3.63
N GLN A 125 1.85 8.97 -3.41
CA GLN A 125 2.43 8.33 -2.22
C GLN A 125 3.94 8.56 -2.16
N GLN A 126 4.66 8.28 -3.25
CA GLN A 126 6.12 8.36 -3.30
C GLN A 126 6.65 9.77 -3.14
N ILE A 127 5.98 10.76 -3.75
CA ILE A 127 6.38 12.15 -3.59
C ILE A 127 6.15 12.62 -2.15
N LEU A 128 5.07 12.19 -1.51
CA LEU A 128 4.81 12.53 -0.12
C LEU A 128 5.85 11.90 0.82
N GLY A 129 6.18 10.62 0.64
CA GLY A 129 7.24 9.94 1.39
C GLY A 129 8.60 10.61 1.21
N MET A 130 9.03 10.79 -0.05
CA MET A 130 10.27 11.51 -0.39
C MET A 130 10.36 12.89 0.27
N ILE A 131 9.26 13.66 0.31
CA ILE A 131 9.25 14.95 0.99
C ILE A 131 9.52 14.77 2.48
N VAL A 132 8.87 13.80 3.13
CA VAL A 132 9.08 13.55 4.55
C VAL A 132 10.53 13.13 4.81
N ASP A 133 11.08 12.20 4.01
CA ASP A 133 12.46 11.72 4.15
C ASP A 133 13.51 12.82 3.96
N ILE A 134 13.29 13.71 3.00
CA ILE A 134 14.11 14.91 2.84
C ILE A 134 14.02 15.79 4.09
N LEU A 135 12.82 16.03 4.62
CA LEU A 135 12.62 16.87 5.80
C LEU A 135 13.27 16.24 7.04
N LYS A 136 13.18 14.92 7.23
CA LYS A 136 13.89 14.17 8.29
C LYS A 136 15.36 14.55 8.32
N VAL A 137 16.05 14.40 7.19
CA VAL A 137 17.48 14.74 7.11
C VAL A 137 17.73 16.23 7.30
N GLN A 138 16.89 17.12 6.77
CA GLN A 138 17.09 18.56 6.95
C GLN A 138 16.98 19.01 8.42
N PHE A 139 16.06 18.40 9.19
CA PHE A 139 15.86 18.74 10.59
C PHE A 139 16.79 17.96 11.53
N ALA A 140 17.12 16.70 11.23
CA ALA A 140 18.05 15.88 12.02
C ALA A 140 19.53 16.33 11.89
N VAL A 141 19.93 16.94 10.77
CA VAL A 141 21.29 17.45 10.53
C VAL A 141 21.63 18.69 11.37
N GLN A 142 20.70 19.22 12.18
CA GLN A 142 21.03 20.28 13.13
C GLN A 142 21.87 19.79 14.33
N ASP A 143 21.88 18.48 14.63
CA ASP A 143 22.57 17.93 15.81
C ASP A 143 23.91 17.22 15.52
N PHE A 144 24.26 16.95 14.26
CA PHE A 144 25.58 16.38 13.88
C PHE A 144 26.34 17.32 12.96
N GLU A 145 27.54 17.74 13.40
CA GLU A 145 28.51 18.57 12.66
C GLU A 145 28.56 18.20 11.17
N ALA A 146 27.91 19.04 10.36
CA ALA A 146 27.51 18.75 9.00
C ALA A 146 28.67 18.34 8.08
N VAL A 147 28.62 17.12 7.57
CA VAL A 147 29.43 16.70 6.43
C VAL A 147 29.02 17.58 5.23
N PRO A 148 29.94 18.37 4.64
CA PRO A 148 29.64 19.21 3.49
C PRO A 148 29.15 18.34 2.32
N GLY A 149 27.94 18.58 1.84
CA GLY A 149 27.36 17.84 0.72
C GLY A 149 26.29 16.81 1.08
N LEU A 150 26.11 16.47 2.36
CA LEU A 150 25.12 15.47 2.80
C LEU A 150 23.68 15.86 2.42
N PRO A 151 23.21 17.12 2.64
CA PRO A 151 21.89 17.54 2.19
C PRO A 151 21.70 17.33 0.67
N GLN A 152 22.66 17.81 -0.13
CA GLN A 152 22.56 17.73 -1.59
C GLN A 152 22.61 16.28 -2.09
N SER A 153 23.33 15.39 -1.42
CA SER A 153 23.32 13.97 -1.78
C SER A 153 21.98 13.33 -1.46
N VAL A 154 21.37 13.63 -0.31
CA VAL A 154 20.04 13.08 0.06
C VAL A 154 18.97 13.52 -0.93
N PHE A 155 18.92 14.80 -1.29
CA PHE A 155 18.00 15.26 -2.35
C PHE A 155 18.19 14.51 -3.68
N ALA A 156 19.42 14.18 -4.03
CA ALA A 156 19.73 13.44 -5.25
C ALA A 156 19.39 11.94 -5.13
N THR A 157 19.67 11.31 -3.99
CA THR A 157 19.41 9.88 -3.77
C THR A 157 17.92 9.61 -3.62
N GLU A 158 17.22 10.38 -2.79
CA GLU A 158 15.77 10.24 -2.59
C GLU A 158 14.99 10.60 -3.86
N GLY A 159 15.40 11.66 -4.55
CA GLY A 159 14.80 12.04 -5.83
C GLY A 159 15.00 10.97 -6.92
N PHE A 160 16.17 10.32 -6.95
CA PHE A 160 16.43 9.23 -7.88
C PHE A 160 15.66 7.97 -7.52
N ALA A 161 15.60 7.60 -6.23
CA ALA A 161 14.82 6.47 -5.73
C ALA A 161 13.33 6.66 -6.06
N CYS A 162 12.75 7.81 -5.69
CA CYS A 162 11.36 8.15 -6.00
C CYS A 162 11.03 8.05 -7.50
N LEU A 163 11.91 8.58 -8.37
CA LEU A 163 11.72 8.48 -9.81
C LEU A 163 11.78 7.02 -10.30
N ASN A 164 12.78 6.28 -9.81
CA ASN A 164 12.97 4.87 -10.14
C ASN A 164 11.74 4.05 -9.74
N ASP A 165 11.23 4.27 -8.55
CA ASP A 165 10.07 3.57 -8.00
C ASP A 165 8.79 3.90 -8.75
N ILE A 166 8.55 5.17 -9.09
CA ILE A 166 7.38 5.56 -9.91
C ILE A 166 7.45 4.91 -11.31
N VAL A 167 8.63 4.84 -11.92
CA VAL A 167 8.81 4.34 -13.29
C VAL A 167 8.83 2.82 -13.34
N PHE A 168 9.58 2.15 -12.48
CA PHE A 168 9.71 0.70 -12.51
C PHE A 168 8.60 0.04 -11.72
N SER A 169 8.56 0.28 -10.41
CA SER A 169 7.59 -0.36 -9.51
C SER A 169 6.17 0.10 -9.82
N GLY A 170 5.99 1.40 -10.06
CA GLY A 170 4.72 2.00 -10.42
C GLY A 170 4.18 1.48 -11.74
N ILE A 171 5.00 1.19 -12.75
CA ILE A 171 4.51 0.62 -14.01
C ILE A 171 4.29 -0.88 -13.88
N LEU A 172 5.33 -1.62 -13.46
CA LEU A 172 5.36 -3.08 -13.51
C LEU A 172 4.48 -3.73 -12.46
N PHE A 173 4.56 -3.26 -11.21
CA PHE A 173 3.90 -3.89 -10.07
C PHE A 173 2.60 -3.17 -9.69
N CYS A 174 2.39 -1.94 -10.16
CA CYS A 174 1.16 -1.20 -9.89
C CYS A 174 0.25 -1.06 -11.12
N MET A 175 0.66 -0.27 -12.12
CA MET A 175 -0.18 0.07 -13.27
C MET A 175 -0.62 -1.16 -14.07
N LEU A 176 0.29 -2.07 -14.42
CA LEU A 176 -0.02 -3.24 -15.24
C LEU A 176 -1.03 -4.18 -14.55
N PRO A 177 -0.84 -4.59 -13.28
CA PRO A 177 -1.85 -5.35 -12.54
C PRO A 177 -3.18 -4.62 -12.42
N THR A 178 -3.19 -3.32 -12.13
CA THR A 178 -4.43 -2.53 -12.05
C THR A 178 -5.18 -2.48 -13.38
N LEU A 179 -4.48 -2.26 -14.50
CA LEU A 179 -5.06 -2.26 -15.85
C LEU A 179 -5.68 -3.60 -16.23
N PHE A 180 -5.12 -4.70 -15.72
CA PHE A 180 -5.65 -6.04 -15.93
C PHE A 180 -6.84 -6.36 -15.02
N LEU A 181 -6.73 -6.05 -13.73
CA LEU A 181 -7.69 -6.46 -12.71
C LEU A 181 -8.95 -5.61 -12.69
N VAL A 182 -8.84 -4.27 -12.79
CA VAL A 182 -10.01 -3.38 -12.68
C VAL A 182 -11.10 -3.75 -13.70
N PRO A 183 -10.83 -3.88 -15.01
CA PRO A 183 -11.88 -4.23 -15.98
C PRO A 183 -12.40 -5.66 -15.81
N LYS A 184 -11.59 -6.57 -15.25
CA LYS A 184 -11.92 -7.99 -15.10
C LYS A 184 -12.79 -8.27 -13.89
N LEU A 185 -12.60 -7.49 -12.82
CA LEU A 185 -13.33 -7.57 -11.55
C LEU A 185 -14.58 -6.69 -11.54
N TYR A 186 -14.58 -5.61 -12.35
CA TYR A 186 -15.74 -4.72 -12.48
C TYR A 186 -17.03 -5.48 -12.81
N GLY A 187 -18.06 -5.27 -12.01
CA GLY A 187 -19.36 -5.92 -12.15
C GLY A 187 -19.43 -7.34 -11.58
N LYS A 188 -18.35 -7.85 -11.00
CA LYS A 188 -18.30 -9.19 -10.40
C LYS A 188 -18.16 -9.16 -8.89
N ILE A 189 -17.31 -8.29 -8.36
CA ILE A 189 -17.04 -8.23 -6.92
C ILE A 189 -18.04 -7.34 -6.18
N GLU A 190 -18.59 -6.34 -6.85
CA GLU A 190 -19.57 -5.41 -6.28
C GLU A 190 -20.89 -6.10 -5.91
N PRO A 191 -21.49 -6.92 -6.80
CA PRO A 191 -22.71 -7.64 -6.46
C PRO A 191 -22.54 -8.65 -5.32
N LEU A 192 -21.34 -9.22 -5.16
CA LEU A 192 -21.05 -10.17 -4.07
C LEU A 192 -21.09 -9.51 -2.69
N LEU A 193 -20.83 -8.20 -2.63
CA LEU A 193 -20.95 -7.40 -1.40
C LEU A 193 -22.29 -6.65 -1.31
N GLY A 194 -23.26 -7.03 -2.15
CA GLY A 194 -24.58 -6.42 -2.21
C GLY A 194 -24.56 -4.96 -2.72
N MET A 195 -23.53 -4.57 -3.47
CA MET A 195 -23.37 -3.23 -4.03
C MET A 195 -23.63 -3.22 -5.53
N GLU A 196 -24.14 -2.12 -6.07
CA GLU A 196 -24.18 -1.95 -7.52
C GLU A 196 -22.80 -1.52 -8.04
N PRO A 197 -22.41 -1.98 -9.26
CA PRO A 197 -21.14 -1.58 -9.86
C PRO A 197 -21.05 -0.08 -10.09
N ARG A 198 -19.85 0.48 -9.90
CA ARG A 198 -19.60 1.91 -10.02
C ARG A 198 -19.70 2.39 -11.47
N THR A 199 -20.62 3.30 -11.75
CA THR A 199 -20.82 3.90 -13.07
C THR A 199 -20.47 5.37 -13.06
N GLU A 200 -20.36 5.99 -14.24
CA GLU A 200 -20.11 7.44 -14.37
C GLU A 200 -21.15 8.31 -13.63
N LYS A 201 -22.36 7.78 -13.43
CA LYS A 201 -23.46 8.46 -12.72
C LYS A 201 -23.38 8.29 -11.20
N THR A 202 -22.72 7.24 -10.71
CA THR A 202 -22.51 6.95 -9.29
C THR A 202 -21.10 7.28 -8.82
N ALA A 203 -20.21 7.70 -9.72
CA ALA A 203 -18.88 8.19 -9.40
C ALA A 203 -18.95 9.40 -8.46
N LEU A 204 -18.00 9.45 -7.53
CA LEU A 204 -17.84 10.60 -6.63
C LEU A 204 -17.54 11.87 -7.44
N ASP A 205 -17.91 13.02 -6.86
CA ASP A 205 -17.66 14.33 -7.45
C ASP A 205 -16.17 14.51 -7.82
N PRO A 206 -15.84 15.40 -8.77
CA PRO A 206 -14.46 15.78 -9.01
C PRO A 206 -13.72 16.13 -7.71
N ILE A 207 -12.40 15.95 -7.69
CA ILE A 207 -11.56 16.37 -6.57
C ILE A 207 -11.73 17.88 -6.41
N GLY A 208 -12.42 18.28 -5.36
CA GLY A 208 -12.64 19.69 -5.02
C GLY A 208 -11.54 20.21 -4.10
N LEU A 209 -11.46 21.53 -3.97
CA LEU A 209 -10.50 22.22 -3.09
C LEU A 209 -10.51 21.69 -1.65
N LYS A 210 -11.69 21.29 -1.14
CA LYS A 210 -11.83 20.70 0.20
C LYS A 210 -10.98 19.43 0.38
N VAL A 211 -10.97 18.55 -0.61
CA VAL A 211 -10.18 17.31 -0.56
C VAL A 211 -8.70 17.65 -0.51
N LEU A 212 -8.25 18.56 -1.38
CA LEU A 212 -6.86 18.97 -1.42
C LEU A 212 -6.40 19.60 -0.10
N VAL A 213 -7.19 20.52 0.46
CA VAL A 213 -6.89 21.15 1.76
C VAL A 213 -6.86 20.13 2.89
N CYS A 214 -7.82 19.19 2.93
CA CYS A 214 -7.82 18.13 3.94
C CYS A 214 -6.62 17.18 3.79
N SER A 215 -6.24 16.81 2.57
CA SER A 215 -5.05 15.98 2.31
C SER A 215 -3.77 16.70 2.71
N LEU A 216 -3.63 17.99 2.40
CA LEU A 216 -2.48 18.80 2.83
C LEU A 216 -2.42 18.93 4.35
N ALA A 217 -3.55 19.14 5.02
CA ALA A 217 -3.60 19.20 6.48
C ALA A 217 -3.23 17.85 7.12
N ALA A 218 -3.74 16.74 6.58
CA ALA A 218 -3.35 15.40 7.04
C ALA A 218 -1.86 15.13 6.80
N PHE A 219 -1.32 15.55 5.66
CA PHE A 219 0.11 15.41 5.37
C PHE A 219 0.99 16.25 6.30
N ALA A 220 0.55 17.45 6.69
CA ALA A 220 1.25 18.23 7.72
C ALA A 220 1.27 17.51 9.08
N VAL A 221 0.20 16.77 9.42
CA VAL A 221 0.17 15.90 10.61
C VAL A 221 1.13 14.73 10.46
N ALA A 222 1.22 14.10 9.28
CA ALA A 222 2.21 13.06 9.00
C ALA A 222 3.64 13.55 9.26
N ILE A 223 4.03 14.69 8.66
CA ILE A 223 5.34 15.30 8.89
C ILE A 223 5.56 15.58 10.38
N ALA A 224 4.59 16.18 11.07
CA ALA A 224 4.73 16.51 12.48
C ALA A 224 4.88 15.27 13.37
N SER A 225 4.12 14.21 13.10
CA SER A 225 4.22 12.94 13.84
C SER A 225 5.55 12.26 13.61
N GLU A 226 6.06 12.30 12.39
CA GLU A 226 7.36 11.73 12.04
C GLU A 226 8.52 12.48 12.72
N MET A 227 8.49 13.81 12.68
CA MET A 227 9.48 14.64 13.38
C MET A 227 9.45 14.42 14.89
N LEU A 228 8.26 14.18 15.46
CA LEU A 228 8.12 13.85 16.88
C LEU A 228 8.69 12.46 17.19
N ALA A 229 8.47 11.46 16.32
CA ALA A 229 9.02 10.13 16.47
C ALA A 229 10.56 10.15 16.48
N GLU A 230 11.19 10.85 15.53
CA GLU A 230 12.65 10.98 15.46
C GLU A 230 13.25 11.73 16.65
N SER A 231 12.52 12.69 17.23
CA SER A 231 12.97 13.45 18.42
C SER A 231 13.01 12.63 19.73
N GLY A 232 12.76 11.32 19.67
CA GLY A 232 12.76 10.42 20.84
C GLY A 232 11.48 10.53 21.69
N MET A 233 10.44 11.18 21.17
CA MET A 233 9.10 11.24 21.77
C MET A 233 8.21 10.12 21.22
N SER A 234 8.78 8.94 20.96
CA SER A 234 8.01 7.76 20.60
C SER A 234 7.11 7.36 21.77
N LEU A 235 5.82 7.69 21.67
CA LEU A 235 4.88 7.44 22.77
C LEU A 235 4.70 5.94 23.04
N ILE A 236 4.86 5.09 22.02
CA ILE A 236 4.70 3.64 22.07
C ILE A 236 5.61 3.01 20.99
N ASP A 237 6.77 2.51 21.38
CA ASP A 237 7.58 1.61 20.55
C ASP A 237 7.38 0.18 21.04
N TRP A 238 7.07 -0.73 20.11
CA TRP A 238 6.95 -2.14 20.41
C TRP A 238 7.78 -2.97 19.44
N GLU A 239 8.88 -3.51 19.95
CA GLU A 239 9.68 -4.50 19.26
C GLU A 239 9.38 -5.90 19.80
N ALA A 240 9.10 -6.82 18.88
CA ALA A 240 8.92 -8.22 19.24
C ALA A 240 10.25 -8.90 19.52
N SER A 241 10.43 -9.44 20.73
CA SER A 241 11.63 -10.23 21.10
C SER A 241 11.87 -11.49 20.26
N TRP A 242 10.88 -11.90 19.45
CA TRP A 242 10.97 -13.04 18.54
C TRP A 242 11.33 -12.65 17.10
N ALA A 243 11.23 -11.38 16.70
CA ALA A 243 11.57 -10.91 15.36
C ALA A 243 13.07 -11.06 15.06
N GLU A 244 13.92 -10.83 16.06
CA GLU A 244 15.37 -11.05 15.96
C GLU A 244 15.82 -12.50 16.28
N SER A 245 14.89 -13.35 16.71
CA SER A 245 15.23 -14.72 17.12
C SER A 245 15.39 -15.61 15.89
N GLY A 246 16.64 -15.92 15.53
CA GLY A 246 16.96 -16.87 14.46
C GLY A 246 16.30 -18.25 14.63
N THR A 247 15.96 -18.64 15.86
CA THR A 247 15.21 -19.88 16.14
C THR A 247 13.73 -19.78 15.79
N ALA A 248 13.12 -18.60 15.97
CA ALA A 248 11.73 -18.35 15.59
C ALA A 248 11.57 -18.28 14.06
N MET A 249 12.50 -17.63 13.36
CA MET A 249 12.54 -17.67 11.88
C MET A 249 12.72 -19.08 11.34
N ALA A 250 13.67 -19.86 11.89
CA ALA A 250 13.91 -21.23 11.45
C ALA A 250 12.68 -22.14 11.67
N ALA A 251 11.99 -21.98 12.80
CA ALA A 251 10.75 -22.70 13.08
C ALA A 251 9.62 -22.29 12.11
N GLY A 252 9.46 -20.98 11.84
CA GLY A 252 8.48 -20.47 10.88
C GLY A 252 8.70 -20.99 9.47
N MET A 253 9.95 -20.99 8.99
CA MET A 253 10.34 -21.55 7.70
C MET A 253 10.05 -23.06 7.61
N ALA A 254 10.32 -23.82 8.67
CA ALA A 254 10.06 -25.26 8.70
C ALA A 254 8.55 -25.57 8.61
N VAL A 255 7.72 -24.79 9.32
CA VAL A 255 6.26 -24.92 9.26
C VAL A 255 5.74 -24.55 7.86
N ALA A 256 6.21 -23.44 7.28
CA ALA A 256 5.83 -23.02 5.94
C ALA A 256 6.20 -24.07 4.87
N ALA A 257 7.40 -24.65 4.97
CA ALA A 257 7.84 -25.74 4.09
C ALA A 257 6.95 -26.98 4.23
N ALA A 258 6.58 -27.37 5.46
CA ALA A 258 5.68 -28.50 5.69
C ALA A 258 4.30 -28.26 5.07
N VAL A 259 3.74 -27.06 5.25
CA VAL A 259 2.44 -26.67 4.66
C VAL A 259 2.51 -26.69 3.12
N ALA A 260 3.57 -26.16 2.53
CA ALA A 260 3.77 -26.18 1.08
C ALA A 260 3.85 -27.61 0.52
N ILE A 261 4.60 -28.49 1.19
CA ILE A 261 4.71 -29.91 0.81
C ILE A 261 3.33 -30.59 0.89
N ILE A 262 2.59 -30.37 1.98
CA ILE A 262 1.24 -30.93 2.14
C ILE A 262 0.31 -30.43 1.03
N ALA A 263 0.34 -29.14 0.70
CA ALA A 263 -0.44 -28.57 -0.38
C ALA A 263 -0.11 -29.21 -1.74
N ILE A 264 1.18 -29.38 -2.06
CA ILE A 264 1.64 -30.04 -3.29
C ILE A 264 1.15 -31.49 -3.34
N LEU A 265 1.25 -32.24 -2.23
CA LEU A 265 0.79 -33.62 -2.16
C LEU A 265 -0.73 -33.73 -2.33
N VAL A 266 -1.50 -32.81 -1.76
CA VAL A 266 -2.97 -32.76 -1.94
C VAL A 266 -3.33 -32.44 -3.39
N ILE A 267 -2.61 -31.51 -4.03
CA ILE A 267 -2.82 -31.16 -5.45
C ILE A 267 -2.50 -32.37 -6.34
N LYS A 268 -1.36 -33.04 -6.12
CA LYS A 268 -0.99 -34.27 -6.84
C LYS A 268 -2.03 -35.37 -6.67
N LYS A 269 -2.43 -35.65 -5.42
CA LYS A 269 -3.43 -36.70 -5.14
C LYS A 269 -4.78 -36.42 -5.82
N LYS A 270 -5.20 -35.15 -5.89
CA LYS A 270 -6.40 -34.75 -6.63
C LYS A 270 -6.23 -34.87 -8.15
N ALA A 271 -5.06 -34.58 -8.69
CA ALA A 271 -4.75 -34.75 -10.10
C ALA A 271 -4.73 -36.24 -10.51
N ASP A 272 -4.11 -37.10 -9.70
CA ASP A 272 -4.07 -38.55 -9.92
C ASP A 272 -5.47 -39.18 -9.83
N SER A 273 -6.27 -38.75 -8.84
CA SER A 273 -7.68 -39.18 -8.69
C SER A 273 -8.59 -38.69 -9.83
N ALA A 274 -8.21 -37.63 -10.54
CA ALA A 274 -8.93 -37.14 -11.72
C ALA A 274 -8.52 -37.90 -12.99
N ALA A 275 -7.26 -38.36 -13.06
CA ALA A 275 -6.75 -39.17 -14.16
C ALA A 275 -7.30 -40.62 -14.14
N GLU A 276 -7.55 -41.20 -12.96
CA GLU A 276 -8.19 -42.53 -12.83
C GLU A 276 -9.71 -42.55 -13.14
N ARG A 277 -10.34 -41.38 -13.31
CA ARG A 277 -11.78 -41.25 -13.62
C ARG A 277 -12.07 -41.02 -15.12
N VAL A 278 -11.04 -41.04 -15.96
CA VAL A 278 -11.12 -40.97 -17.43
C VAL A 278 -10.77 -42.34 -18.00
#